data_AF-A0A949NYK0-F1
#
_entry.id   AF-A0A949NYK0-F1
#
_cell.length_a   1.000
_cell.length_b   1.000
_cell.length_c   1.000
_cell.angle_alpha   90.00
_cell.angle_beta   90.00
_cell.angle_gamma   90.00
#
_symmetry.space_group_name_H-M   'P 1'
#
loop_
_entity.id
_entity.type
_entity.pdbx_description
1 polymer ?
#
loop_
_entity_poly.entity_id
_entity_poly.type
_entity_poly.pdbx_seq_one_letter_code
_entity_poly.pdbx_strand_id
1 'polypeptide(L)'
;MKGIIGIPHTGQVPMEFVKSLLVLDRPDDSQIFDVPKSAIHVAREMLVTSMMKHGAEWLFFIDADMTFPPNLLTRLLSHNAPVVTAMAFKRVPPYTPCFYEKCEITENGVNLKPYEFDMKPTEPFTVEACGAACLLIRKEVFEKIKYPWFLPLPFTGEDISFSLKLKGAGIPILVDPVPIVGHLEERSVNVYTYLEEQNRLEGAL
;
A
#
# COMPACT_ATOMS: atom_id res chain seq x y z
N MET A 1 17.54 -13.91 -4.32
CA MET A 1 17.29 -13.45 -2.92
C MET A 1 15.84 -13.78 -2.61
N LYS A 2 15.61 -14.64 -1.62
CA LYS A 2 14.27 -15.12 -1.26
C LYS A 2 13.41 -13.97 -0.74
N GLY A 3 12.16 -13.89 -1.20
CA GLY A 3 11.20 -12.89 -0.74
C GLY A 3 9.78 -13.40 -0.72
N ILE A 4 8.90 -12.64 -0.07
CA ILE A 4 7.47 -12.94 0.02
C ILE A 4 6.66 -11.80 -0.59
N ILE A 5 5.69 -12.16 -1.42
CA ILE A 5 4.57 -11.32 -1.82
C ILE A 5 3.41 -11.67 -0.89
N GLY A 6 3.03 -10.73 -0.04
CA GLY A 6 2.02 -10.90 0.99
C GLY A 6 0.69 -10.24 0.60
N ILE A 7 -0.38 -11.04 0.54
CA ILE A 7 -1.70 -10.62 0.03
C ILE A 7 -2.75 -10.71 1.16
N PRO A 8 -3.04 -9.63 1.90
CA PRO A 8 -4.21 -9.59 2.76
C PRO A 8 -5.47 -9.44 1.90
N HIS A 9 -6.53 -10.21 2.19
CA HIS A 9 -7.78 -10.12 1.43
C HIS A 9 -9.02 -10.55 2.23
N THR A 10 -10.20 -10.21 1.74
CA THR A 10 -11.49 -10.48 2.40
C THR A 10 -12.04 -11.89 2.11
N GLY A 11 -11.27 -12.74 1.43
CA GLY A 11 -11.66 -14.08 1.00
C GLY A 11 -12.13 -14.16 -0.46
N GLN A 12 -12.37 -13.03 -1.11
CA GLN A 12 -12.57 -12.93 -2.56
C GLN A 12 -11.51 -11.99 -3.14
N VAL A 13 -11.12 -12.22 -4.39
CA VAL A 13 -10.16 -11.38 -5.11
C VAL A 13 -10.70 -11.06 -6.50
N PRO A 14 -10.69 -9.79 -6.94
CA PRO A 14 -11.07 -9.41 -8.31
C PRO A 14 -10.20 -10.08 -9.36
N MET A 15 -10.78 -10.34 -10.53
CA MET A 15 -10.05 -10.98 -11.64
C MET A 15 -8.94 -10.07 -12.20
N GLU A 16 -9.14 -8.75 -12.11
CA GLU A 16 -8.19 -7.72 -12.50
C GLU A 16 -6.90 -7.82 -11.66
N PHE A 17 -7.03 -7.98 -10.34
CA PHE A 17 -5.89 -8.24 -9.45
C PHE A 17 -5.18 -9.54 -9.84
N VAL A 18 -5.93 -10.63 -10.06
CA VAL A 18 -5.35 -11.93 -10.46
C VAL A 18 -4.59 -11.82 -11.77
N LYS A 19 -5.13 -11.11 -12.77
CA LYS A 19 -4.44 -10.86 -14.05
C LYS A 19 -3.13 -10.12 -13.85
N SER A 20 -3.11 -9.06 -13.04
CA SER A 20 -1.88 -8.35 -12.68
C SER A 20 -0.88 -9.25 -11.96
N LEU A 21 -1.33 -10.09 -11.03
CA LEU A 21 -0.48 -11.02 -10.28
C LEU A 21 0.16 -12.10 -11.17
N LEU A 22 -0.58 -12.63 -12.15
CA LEU A 22 -0.10 -13.68 -13.06
C LEU A 22 1.06 -13.21 -13.94
N VAL A 23 1.11 -11.92 -14.28
CA VAL A 23 2.16 -11.33 -15.12
C VAL A 23 3.19 -10.53 -14.32
N LEU A 24 3.16 -10.60 -12.99
CA LEU A 24 4.09 -9.87 -12.14
C LEU A 24 5.50 -10.47 -12.25
N ASP A 25 6.43 -9.69 -12.78
CA ASP A 25 7.85 -10.02 -12.78
C ASP A 25 8.34 -10.09 -11.33
N ARG A 26 8.94 -11.22 -10.98
CA ARG A 26 9.43 -11.49 -9.62
C ARG A 26 10.67 -12.36 -9.66
N PRO A 27 11.61 -12.21 -8.70
CA PRO A 27 12.72 -13.14 -8.56
C PRO A 27 12.24 -14.59 -8.43
N ASP A 28 12.96 -15.55 -9.02
CA ASP A 28 12.55 -16.97 -9.06
C ASP A 28 12.26 -17.57 -7.67
N ASP A 29 13.02 -17.17 -6.65
CA ASP A 29 12.85 -17.63 -5.26
C ASP A 29 11.71 -16.93 -4.49
N SER A 30 10.88 -16.14 -5.17
CA SER A 30 9.78 -15.42 -4.53
C SER A 30 8.61 -16.35 -4.23
N GLN A 31 8.06 -16.27 -3.02
CA GLN A 31 6.88 -17.02 -2.61
C GLN A 31 5.68 -16.07 -2.47
N ILE A 32 4.47 -16.59 -2.66
CA ILE A 32 3.23 -15.84 -2.44
C ILE A 32 2.56 -16.42 -1.21
N PHE A 33 2.17 -15.55 -0.28
CA PHE A 33 1.42 -15.89 0.92
C PHE A 33 0.21 -14.99 1.00
N ASP A 34 -0.97 -15.57 1.18
CA ASP A 34 -2.21 -14.84 1.41
C ASP A 34 -2.70 -15.00 2.85
N VAL A 35 -3.47 -14.00 3.32
CA VAL A 35 -4.20 -14.08 4.58
C VAL A 35 -5.65 -13.65 4.34
N PRO A 36 -6.59 -14.59 4.24
CA PRO A 36 -8.01 -14.30 4.07
C PRO A 36 -8.68 -13.90 5.38
N LYS A 37 -9.71 -13.04 5.29
CA LYS A 37 -10.76 -12.85 6.30
C LYS A 37 -10.24 -12.55 7.71
N SER A 38 -9.20 -11.73 7.79
CA SER A 38 -8.62 -11.26 9.05
C SER A 38 -8.68 -9.74 9.13
N ALA A 39 -8.63 -9.19 10.34
CA ALA A 39 -8.44 -7.76 10.50
C ALA A 39 -7.10 -7.36 9.85
N ILE A 40 -7.08 -6.26 9.11
CA ILE A 40 -5.93 -5.93 8.23
C ILE A 40 -4.60 -5.87 8.99
N HIS A 41 -4.58 -5.29 10.19
CA HIS A 41 -3.38 -5.28 11.04
C HIS A 41 -2.90 -6.69 11.39
N VAL A 42 -3.81 -7.61 11.77
CA VAL A 42 -3.47 -9.01 12.07
C VAL A 42 -2.95 -9.72 10.82
N ALA A 43 -3.57 -9.51 9.66
CA ALA A 43 -3.10 -10.08 8.40
C ALA A 43 -1.67 -9.64 8.08
N ARG A 44 -1.34 -8.36 8.25
CA ARG A 44 0.02 -7.84 8.05
C ARG A 44 1.01 -8.42 9.07
N GLU A 45 0.65 -8.53 10.36
CA GLU A 45 1.48 -9.21 11.37
C GLU A 45 1.79 -10.68 11.02
N MET A 46 0.79 -11.42 10.54
CA MET A 46 0.94 -12.82 10.12
C MET A 46 1.87 -12.95 8.91
N LEU A 47 1.80 -12.01 7.97
CA LEU A 47 2.67 -11.98 6.78
C LEU A 47 4.12 -11.65 7.16
N VAL A 48 4.36 -10.69 8.06
CA VAL A 48 5.72 -10.42 8.58
C VAL A 48 6.26 -11.63 9.33
N THR A 49 5.43 -12.26 10.19
CA THR A 49 5.81 -13.49 10.89
C THR A 49 6.17 -14.61 9.91
N SER A 50 5.42 -14.74 8.82
CA SER A 50 5.69 -15.72 7.75
C SER A 50 7.00 -15.42 7.03
N MET A 51 7.28 -14.15 6.72
CA MET A 51 8.57 -13.72 6.15
C MET A 51 9.74 -14.13 7.05
N MET A 52 9.65 -13.83 8.34
CA MET A 52 10.69 -14.17 9.32
C MET A 52 10.89 -15.68 9.44
N LYS A 53 9.79 -16.45 9.56
CA LYS A 53 9.83 -17.91 9.66
C LYS A 53 10.47 -18.58 8.44
N HIS A 54 10.26 -18.02 7.25
CA HIS A 54 10.79 -18.58 6.00
C HIS A 54 12.15 -18.00 5.60
N GLY A 55 12.74 -17.11 6.40
CA GLY A 55 14.03 -16.49 6.10
C GLY A 55 14.00 -15.69 4.80
N ALA A 56 12.90 -14.99 4.53
CA ALA A 56 12.79 -14.07 3.41
C ALA A 56 13.43 -12.71 3.75
N GLU A 57 14.08 -12.11 2.77
CA GLU A 57 14.86 -10.86 2.93
C GLU A 57 14.03 -9.60 2.67
N TRP A 58 12.84 -9.77 2.08
CA TRP A 58 11.89 -8.71 1.83
C TRP A 58 10.46 -9.26 1.83
N LEU A 59 9.53 -8.38 2.20
CA LEU A 59 8.09 -8.57 2.12
C LEU A 59 7.50 -7.48 1.26
N PHE A 60 6.79 -7.86 0.21
CA PHE A 60 6.01 -6.96 -0.63
C PHE A 60 4.53 -7.13 -0.30
N PHE A 61 3.95 -6.16 0.40
CA PHE A 61 2.52 -6.10 0.60
C PHE A 61 1.83 -5.65 -0.69
N ILE A 62 0.81 -6.41 -1.08
CA ILE A 62 -0.07 -6.05 -2.17
C ILE A 62 -1.52 -6.32 -1.79
N ASP A 63 -2.31 -5.26 -1.66
CA ASP A 63 -3.72 -5.38 -1.31
C ASP A 63 -4.49 -5.97 -2.49
N ALA A 64 -5.47 -6.83 -2.21
CA ALA A 64 -6.15 -7.61 -3.25
C ALA A 64 -7.09 -6.81 -4.16
N ASP A 65 -7.36 -5.54 -3.85
CA ASP A 65 -8.12 -4.59 -4.67
C ASP A 65 -7.22 -3.68 -5.52
N MET A 66 -5.97 -4.07 -5.76
CA MET A 66 -5.02 -3.31 -6.58
C MET A 66 -4.80 -3.93 -7.97
N THR A 67 -4.48 -3.09 -8.95
CA THR A 67 -3.94 -3.48 -10.26
C THR A 67 -2.58 -2.81 -10.45
N PHE A 68 -1.70 -3.47 -11.18
CA PHE A 68 -0.30 -3.07 -11.25
C PHE A 68 0.39 -3.59 -12.51
N PRO A 69 1.47 -2.93 -12.97
CA PRO A 69 2.23 -3.34 -14.13
C PRO A 69 3.13 -4.56 -13.81
N PRO A 70 3.49 -5.37 -14.82
CA PRO A 70 4.39 -6.52 -14.67
C PRO A 70 5.68 -6.22 -13.92
N ASN A 71 6.31 -5.07 -14.20
CA ASN A 71 7.60 -4.71 -13.63
C ASN A 71 7.52 -4.03 -12.26
N LEU A 72 6.36 -3.98 -11.60
CA LEU A 72 6.20 -3.25 -10.33
C LEU A 72 7.22 -3.73 -9.28
N LEU A 73 7.23 -5.03 -8.97
CA LEU A 73 8.06 -5.57 -7.89
C LEU A 73 9.55 -5.46 -8.21
N THR A 74 9.97 -5.81 -9.43
CA THR A 74 11.38 -5.69 -9.85
C THR A 74 11.85 -4.23 -9.82
N ARG A 75 11.00 -3.29 -10.20
CA ARG A 75 11.29 -1.85 -10.09
C ARG A 75 11.43 -1.40 -8.64
N LEU A 76 10.49 -1.75 -7.77
CA LEU A 76 10.58 -1.41 -6.34
C LEU A 76 11.85 -1.99 -5.70
N LEU A 77 12.18 -3.26 -5.99
CA LEU A 77 13.42 -3.91 -5.53
C LEU A 77 14.68 -3.17 -5.99
N SER A 78 14.67 -2.61 -7.20
CA SER A 78 15.83 -1.93 -7.81
C SER A 78 16.28 -0.66 -7.06
N HIS A 79 15.40 -0.03 -6.28
CA HIS A 79 15.76 1.14 -5.46
C HIS A 79 16.72 0.80 -4.32
N ASN A 80 16.82 -0.47 -3.93
CA ASN A 80 17.62 -0.92 -2.79
C ASN A 80 17.33 -0.11 -1.50
N ALA A 81 16.10 0.38 -1.36
CA ALA A 81 15.63 1.13 -0.21
C ALA A 81 15.11 0.18 0.89
N PRO A 82 15.18 0.58 2.17
CA PRO A 82 14.63 -0.20 3.28
C PRO A 82 13.11 -0.33 3.18
N VAL A 83 12.43 0.75 2.77
CA VAL A 83 10.98 0.80 2.56
C VAL A 83 10.72 1.60 1.29
N VAL A 84 9.96 1.03 0.36
CA VAL A 84 9.54 1.72 -0.87
C VAL A 84 8.11 1.35 -1.23
N THR A 85 7.33 2.32 -1.69
CA THR A 85 5.93 2.16 -2.11
C THR A 85 5.69 2.77 -3.48
N ALA A 86 4.72 2.26 -4.21
CA ALA A 86 4.17 2.94 -5.38
C ALA A 86 3.14 3.99 -4.95
N MET A 87 2.83 4.95 -5.84
CA MET A 87 1.76 5.93 -5.59
C MET A 87 0.38 5.25 -5.61
N ALA A 88 -0.15 4.95 -4.43
CA ALA A 88 -1.52 4.51 -4.25
C ALA A 88 -2.43 5.67 -3.81
N PHE A 89 -3.69 5.62 -4.24
CA PHE A 89 -4.71 6.62 -3.98
C PHE A 89 -5.92 5.97 -3.30
N LYS A 90 -6.74 6.77 -2.60
CA LYS A 90 -8.02 6.27 -2.07
C LYS A 90 -8.93 5.84 -3.22
N ARG A 91 -9.79 4.84 -2.99
CA ARG A 91 -10.80 4.38 -3.95
C ARG A 91 -12.09 5.19 -3.99
N VAL A 92 -12.17 6.27 -3.21
CA VAL A 92 -13.34 7.14 -3.14
C VAL A 92 -12.95 8.59 -3.47
N PRO A 93 -13.80 9.35 -4.17
CA PRO A 93 -13.58 10.78 -4.41
C PRO A 93 -13.27 11.54 -3.10
N PRO A 94 -12.33 12.50 -3.12
CA PRO A 94 -11.62 13.04 -4.28
C PRO A 94 -10.33 12.28 -4.64
N TYR A 95 -10.24 10.97 -4.33
CA TYR A 95 -9.10 10.10 -4.66
C TYR A 95 -7.77 10.61 -4.13
N THR A 96 -7.78 11.15 -2.91
CA THR A 96 -6.58 11.74 -2.31
C THR A 96 -5.44 10.72 -2.24
N PRO A 97 -4.18 11.17 -2.40
CA PRO A 97 -2.99 10.36 -2.15
C PRO A 97 -3.04 9.60 -0.81
N CYS A 98 -2.57 8.36 -0.81
CA CYS A 98 -2.31 7.57 0.40
C CYS A 98 -0.82 7.64 0.81
N PHE A 99 -0.19 8.80 0.60
CA PHE A 99 1.18 9.09 0.99
C PHE A 99 1.25 10.55 1.46
N TYR A 100 1.94 10.80 2.56
CA TYR A 100 1.74 11.98 3.40
C TYR A 100 3.07 12.68 3.70
N GLU A 101 3.15 13.97 3.36
CA GLU A 101 4.29 14.84 3.71
C GLU A 101 4.47 14.98 5.21
N LYS A 102 3.35 14.98 5.96
CA LYS A 102 3.34 15.13 7.41
C LYS A 102 2.46 14.08 8.07
N CYS A 103 3.00 13.48 9.13
CA CYS A 103 2.30 12.55 9.99
C CYS A 103 2.70 12.77 11.45
N GLU A 104 1.75 13.27 12.25
CA GLU A 104 1.98 13.65 13.65
C GLU A 104 0.80 13.23 14.53
N ILE A 105 1.09 12.58 15.67
CA ILE A 105 0.08 12.35 16.70
C ILE A 105 -0.15 13.65 17.45
N THR A 106 -1.42 14.00 17.64
CA THR A 106 -1.89 15.14 18.41
C THR A 106 -2.75 14.65 19.58
N GLU A 107 -3.07 15.53 20.52
CA GLU A 107 -3.95 15.20 21.66
C GLU A 107 -5.34 14.71 21.22
N ASN A 108 -5.82 15.17 20.06
CA ASN A 108 -7.19 14.92 19.57
C ASN A 108 -7.26 14.01 18.34
N GLY A 109 -6.14 13.40 17.92
CA GLY A 109 -6.11 12.56 16.73
C GLY A 109 -4.76 12.49 16.04
N VAL A 110 -4.75 12.08 14.78
CA VAL A 110 -3.57 12.11 13.91
C VAL A 110 -3.71 13.22 12.87
N ASN A 111 -2.72 14.08 12.78
CA ASN A 111 -2.62 15.07 11.70
C ASN A 111 -1.88 14.43 10.52
N LEU A 112 -2.57 14.32 9.40
CA LEU A 112 -2.05 13.80 8.14
C LEU A 112 -2.18 14.87 7.07
N LYS A 113 -1.04 15.30 6.51
CA LYS A 113 -1.02 16.16 5.33
C LYS A 113 -0.68 15.32 4.11
N PRO A 114 -1.65 15.05 3.20
CA PRO A 114 -1.36 14.35 1.95
C PRO A 114 -0.25 15.08 1.17
N TYR A 115 0.56 14.32 0.44
CA TYR A 115 1.50 14.89 -0.50
C TYR A 115 0.74 15.33 -1.75
N GLU A 116 0.62 16.63 -1.95
CA GLU A 116 -0.11 17.22 -3.06
C GLU A 116 0.85 17.64 -4.17
N PHE A 117 0.38 17.53 -5.41
CA PHE A 117 1.18 17.87 -6.58
C PHE A 117 0.26 18.32 -7.72
N ASP A 118 0.65 19.38 -8.42
CA ASP A 118 -0.08 19.86 -9.61
C ASP A 118 0.24 19.01 -10.84
N MET A 119 1.48 18.53 -10.92
CA MET A 119 1.99 17.70 -11.99
C MET A 119 2.52 16.40 -11.40
N LYS A 120 2.22 15.27 -12.05
CA LYS A 120 2.67 13.95 -11.59
C LYS A 120 4.21 13.94 -11.43
N PRO A 121 4.73 13.60 -10.23
CA PRO A 121 6.17 13.47 -10.04
C PRO A 121 6.78 12.42 -10.96
N THR A 122 8.02 12.64 -11.37
CA THR A 122 8.80 11.71 -12.19
C THR A 122 9.96 11.08 -11.42
N GLU A 123 10.49 11.81 -10.43
CA GLU A 123 11.58 11.35 -9.58
C GLU A 123 11.06 10.80 -8.24
N PRO A 124 11.70 9.75 -7.68
CA PRO A 124 11.39 9.26 -6.35
C PRO A 124 11.52 10.36 -5.28
N PHE A 125 10.64 10.33 -4.28
CA PHE A 125 10.63 11.28 -3.17
C PHE A 125 10.31 10.56 -1.85
N THR A 126 10.58 11.20 -0.71
CA THR A 126 10.32 10.61 0.61
C THR A 126 9.11 11.23 1.29
N VAL A 127 8.40 10.42 2.08
CA VAL A 127 7.21 10.83 2.84
C VAL A 127 7.33 10.40 4.30
N GLU A 128 6.54 11.02 5.18
CA GLU A 128 6.50 10.67 6.61
C GLU A 128 5.56 9.50 6.91
N ALA A 129 4.56 9.27 6.04
CA ALA A 129 3.68 8.11 6.12
C ALA A 129 3.14 7.70 4.75
N CYS A 130 2.76 6.43 4.63
CA CYS A 130 2.03 5.93 3.47
C CYS A 130 1.08 4.78 3.85
N GLY A 131 0.15 4.49 2.95
CA GLY A 131 -0.60 3.24 2.96
C GLY A 131 0.28 2.04 2.62
N ALA A 132 -0.24 0.84 2.86
CA ALA A 132 0.49 -0.41 2.68
C ALA A 132 -0.01 -1.26 1.49
N ALA A 133 -0.73 -0.64 0.53
CA ALA A 133 -1.36 -1.33 -0.59
C ALA A 133 -0.38 -1.86 -1.66
N CYS A 134 0.79 -1.23 -1.81
CA CYS A 134 1.86 -1.61 -2.74
C CYS A 134 3.23 -1.32 -2.10
N LEU A 135 3.48 -1.88 -0.92
CA LEU A 135 4.59 -1.50 -0.03
C LEU A 135 5.62 -2.62 0.09
N LEU A 136 6.84 -2.37 -0.38
CA LEU A 136 7.98 -3.27 -0.24
C LEU A 136 8.82 -2.86 0.98
N ILE A 137 9.09 -3.84 1.84
CA ILE A 137 9.82 -3.64 3.10
C ILE A 137 10.94 -4.68 3.20
N ARG A 138 12.14 -4.21 3.51
CA ARG A 138 13.30 -5.08 3.78
C ARG A 138 13.23 -5.68 5.18
N LYS A 139 13.74 -6.89 5.33
CA LYS A 139 13.70 -7.63 6.60
C LYS A 139 14.29 -6.84 7.76
N GLU A 140 15.41 -6.16 7.56
CA GLU A 140 16.10 -5.39 8.60
C GLU A 140 15.25 -4.23 9.17
N VAL A 141 14.20 -3.80 8.47
CA VAL A 141 13.27 -2.79 8.99
C VAL A 141 12.54 -3.33 10.22
N PHE A 142 12.01 -4.54 10.12
CA PHE A 142 11.25 -5.18 11.21
C PHE A 142 12.13 -5.58 12.40
N GLU A 143 13.44 -5.72 12.18
CA GLU A 143 14.43 -5.94 13.24
C GLU A 143 14.75 -4.64 14.01
N LYS A 144 14.57 -3.47 13.37
CA LYS A 144 14.85 -2.14 13.95
C LYS A 144 13.67 -1.52 14.68
N ILE A 145 12.43 -1.88 14.33
CA ILE A 145 11.23 -1.36 14.98
C ILE A 145 10.61 -2.36 15.95
N LYS A 146 9.94 -1.85 16.98
CA LYS A 146 9.38 -2.68 18.05
C LYS A 146 8.12 -3.44 17.61
N TYR A 147 8.05 -4.73 17.88
CA TYR A 147 6.83 -5.55 17.80
C TYR A 147 5.79 -5.12 18.87
N PRO A 148 4.47 -5.11 18.57
CA PRO A 148 3.82 -5.44 17.30
C PRO A 148 4.06 -4.39 16.22
N TRP A 149 4.27 -4.81 14.97
CA TRP A 149 4.66 -3.93 13.85
C TRP A 149 3.50 -3.08 13.33
N PHE A 150 2.33 -3.69 13.14
CA PHE A 150 1.13 -3.12 12.53
C PHE A 150 -0.03 -2.93 13.53
N LEU A 151 0.10 -3.27 14.81
CA LEU A 151 -0.94 -2.90 15.78
C LEU A 151 -1.20 -1.38 15.74
N PRO A 152 -2.44 -0.93 15.46
CA PRO A 152 -2.76 0.49 15.37
C PRO A 152 -2.52 1.22 16.70
N LEU A 153 -1.98 2.44 16.61
CA LEU A 153 -1.97 3.39 17.74
C LEU A 153 -3.32 4.09 17.83
N PRO A 154 -3.66 4.71 18.98
CA PRO A 154 -4.87 5.53 19.09
C PRO A 154 -5.02 6.50 17.92
N PHE A 155 -6.22 6.55 17.34
CA PHE A 155 -6.59 7.41 16.21
C PHE A 155 -5.91 7.12 14.86
N THR A 156 -5.19 6.00 14.72
CA THR A 156 -4.47 5.65 13.48
C THR A 156 -4.98 4.35 12.87
N GLY A 157 -4.79 4.19 11.56
CA GLY A 157 -4.78 2.88 10.89
C GLY A 157 -3.47 2.13 11.15
N GLU A 158 -3.40 0.87 10.70
CA GLU A 158 -2.22 0.02 10.90
C GLU A 158 -1.00 0.52 10.13
N ASP A 159 -1.23 1.08 8.96
CA ASP A 159 -0.24 1.63 8.04
C ASP A 159 0.37 2.94 8.56
N ILE A 160 -0.45 3.83 9.12
CA ILE A 160 -0.02 5.07 9.78
C ILE A 160 0.73 4.75 11.07
N SER A 161 0.26 3.78 11.87
CA SER A 161 0.99 3.32 13.04
C SER A 161 2.38 2.77 12.69
N PHE A 162 2.45 1.94 11.64
CA PHE A 162 3.72 1.43 11.12
C PHE A 162 4.64 2.57 10.66
N SER A 163 4.11 3.52 9.88
CA SER A 163 4.85 4.70 9.41
C SER A 163 5.43 5.54 10.56
N LEU A 164 4.67 5.74 11.64
CA LEU A 164 5.13 6.46 12.82
C LEU A 164 6.27 5.73 13.54
N LYS A 165 6.26 4.39 13.57
CA LYS A 165 7.37 3.58 14.10
C LYS A 165 8.62 3.71 13.21
N LEU A 166 8.46 3.74 11.89
CA LEU A 166 9.56 4.00 10.96
C LEU A 166 10.17 5.39 11.18
N LYS A 167 9.32 6.42 11.29
CA LYS A 167 9.74 7.81 11.59
C LYS A 167 10.53 7.87 12.90
N GLY A 168 10.05 7.22 13.97
CA GLY A 168 10.75 7.15 15.25
C GLY A 168 12.10 6.43 15.19
N ALA A 169 12.28 5.50 14.24
CA ALA A 169 13.54 4.79 13.99
C ALA A 169 14.43 5.48 12.93
N GLY A 170 14.02 6.63 12.39
CA GLY A 170 14.76 7.34 11.34
C GLY A 170 14.83 6.59 10.00
N ILE A 171 13.87 5.70 9.72
CA ILE A 171 13.81 4.92 8.47
C ILE A 171 12.94 5.67 7.46
N PRO A 172 13.49 6.14 6.33
CA PRO A 172 12.72 6.85 5.32
C PRO A 172 11.79 5.91 4.55
N ILE A 173 10.63 6.42 4.17
CA ILE A 173 9.72 5.77 3.22
C ILE A 173 9.94 6.43 1.86
N LEU A 174 10.41 5.67 0.88
CA LEU A 174 10.56 6.12 -0.50
C LEU A 174 9.26 5.88 -1.27
N VAL A 175 8.81 6.87 -2.04
CA VAL A 175 7.70 6.73 -2.99
C VAL A 175 8.28 6.74 -4.40
N ASP A 176 8.01 5.70 -5.17
CA ASP A 176 8.30 5.65 -6.59
C ASP A 176 7.07 6.11 -7.38
N PRO A 177 7.13 7.26 -8.09
CA PRO A 177 5.98 7.77 -8.79
C PRO A 177 5.78 7.15 -10.18
N VAL A 178 6.73 6.39 -10.71
CA VAL A 178 6.69 5.92 -12.08
C VAL A 178 5.68 4.77 -12.30
N PRO A 179 5.62 3.70 -11.49
CA PRO A 179 4.65 2.64 -11.72
C PRO A 179 3.23 3.17 -11.48
N ILE A 180 2.34 2.91 -12.43
CA ILE A 180 0.92 3.25 -12.31
C ILE A 180 0.19 2.05 -11.69
N VAL A 181 -0.22 2.20 -10.44
CA VAL A 181 -1.09 1.23 -9.76
C VAL A 181 -2.51 1.77 -9.71
N GLY A 182 -3.50 0.89 -9.90
CA GLY A 182 -4.91 1.24 -9.85
C GLY A 182 -5.57 0.65 -8.62
N HIS A 183 -6.41 1.43 -7.94
CA HIS A 183 -7.26 0.95 -6.86
C HIS A 183 -8.63 0.62 -7.46
N LEU A 184 -9.04 -0.64 -7.38
CA LEU A 184 -10.30 -1.12 -7.92
C LEU A 184 -11.47 -0.55 -7.10
N GLU A 185 -12.43 0.05 -7.79
CA GLU A 185 -13.66 0.58 -7.22
C GLU A 185 -14.82 -0.33 -7.63
N GLU A 186 -15.64 -0.74 -6.66
CA GLU A 186 -16.93 -1.39 -6.91
C GLU A 186 -18.04 -0.36 -6.68
N ARG A 187 -18.80 -0.05 -7.74
CA ARG A 187 -19.95 0.87 -7.67
C ARG A 187 -21.25 0.09 -7.88
N SER A 188 -22.17 0.20 -6.92
CA SER A 188 -23.53 -0.32 -7.11
C SER A 188 -24.26 0.51 -8.16
N VAL A 189 -24.83 -0.15 -9.16
CA VAL A 189 -25.57 0.49 -10.26
C VAL A 189 -27.06 0.36 -10.02
N ASN A 190 -27.73 1.49 -9.88
CA ASN A 190 -29.18 1.58 -9.74
C ASN A 190 -29.73 2.85 -10.41
N VAL A 191 -31.02 3.13 -10.24
CA VAL A 191 -31.68 4.31 -10.83
C VAL A 191 -31.04 5.64 -10.40
N TYR A 192 -30.53 5.76 -9.17
CA TYR A 192 -29.85 6.96 -8.70
C TYR A 192 -28.48 7.12 -9.35
N THR A 193 -27.73 6.03 -9.50
CA THR A 193 -26.48 6.02 -10.27
C THR A 193 -26.69 6.52 -11.70
N TYR A 194 -27.79 6.09 -12.34
CA TYR A 194 -28.16 6.57 -13.68
C TYR A 194 -28.46 8.08 -13.68
N LEU A 195 -29.28 8.57 -12.74
CA LEU A 195 -29.64 9.98 -12.65
C LEU A 195 -28.42 10.88 -12.33
N GLU A 196 -27.52 10.43 -11.45
CA GLU A 196 -26.24 11.12 -11.17
C GLU A 196 -25.41 11.32 -12.44
N GLU A 197 -25.29 10.27 -13.26
CA GLU A 197 -24.55 10.37 -14.53
C GLU A 197 -25.26 11.28 -15.55
N GLN A 198 -26.60 11.27 -15.62
CA GLN A 198 -27.33 12.21 -16.49
C GLN A 198 -27.07 13.66 -16.07
N ASN A 199 -27.17 13.97 -14.78
CA ASN A 199 -26.88 15.31 -14.25
C ASN A 199 -25.43 15.73 -14.49
N ARG A 200 -24.47 14.80 -14.39
CA ARG A 200 -23.05 15.07 -14.68
C ARG A 200 -22.82 15.42 -16.15
N LEU A 201 -23.50 14.74 -17.08
CA LEU A 201 -23.41 15.02 -18.51
C LEU A 201 -24.06 16.37 -18.86
N GLU A 202 -25.19 16.70 -18.22
CA GLU A 202 -25.88 17.98 -18.40
C GLU A 202 -25.09 19.17 -17.83
N GLY A 203 -24.41 18.99 -16.68
CA GLY A 203 -23.56 20.01 -16.07
C GLY A 203 -22.18 20.18 -16.70
N ALA A 204 -21.84 19.37 -17.71
CA ALA A 204 -20.59 19.44 -18.48
C ALA A 204 -20.77 20.13 -19.85
N LEU A 205 -21.99 20.57 -20.19
CA LEU A 205 -22.35 21.41 -21.34
C LEU A 205 -22.42 22.89 -20.93
#